data_AF-A0A6V8E810-F1
#
_entry.id   AF-A0A6V8E810-F1
#
_cell.length_a   1.000
_cell.length_b   1.000
_cell.length_c   1.000
_cell.angle_alpha   90.00
_cell.angle_beta   90.00
_cell.angle_gamma   90.00
#
_symmetry.space_group_name_H-M   'P 1'
#
loop_
_entity.id
_entity.type
_entity.pdbx_description
1 polymer ?
#
loop_
_entity_poly.entity_id
_entity_poly.type
_entity_poly.pdbx_seq_one_letter_code
_entity_poly.pdbx_strand_id
1 'polypeptide(L)'
;MGVDLVIHSTTKYLGGHSDILGGAVVGSKDLIAQIFMRKVHFGAAPDPHSCYLLERGMRTLDVRMPRICENAHQLAVRLESHAAIERVYHSKLASHPDFEVAERILPNG
;
A
#
# COMPACT_ATOMS: atom_id res chain seq x y z
N MET A 1 10.45 -11.93 -0.99
CA MET A 1 11.01 -10.82 -1.79
C MET A 1 12.20 -10.26 -1.01
N GLY A 2 13.43 -10.42 -1.50
CA GLY A 2 14.67 -10.13 -0.76
C GLY A 2 15.13 -8.67 -0.87
N VAL A 3 14.24 -7.73 -0.56
CA VAL A 3 14.53 -6.29 -0.58
C VAL A 3 15.08 -5.83 0.77
N ASP A 4 16.00 -4.88 0.76
CA ASP A 4 16.62 -4.35 2.00
C ASP A 4 15.69 -3.41 2.79
N LEU A 5 14.84 -2.66 2.06
CA LEU A 5 13.94 -1.65 2.60
C LEU A 5 12.57 -1.70 1.92
N VAL A 6 11.53 -1.50 2.72
CA VAL A 6 10.15 -1.27 2.26
C VAL A 6 9.72 0.11 2.72
N ILE A 7 9.23 0.92 1.79
CA ILE A 7 8.77 2.29 2.06
C ILE A 7 7.27 2.36 1.82
N HIS A 8 6.53 2.88 2.80
CA HIS A 8 5.10 3.10 2.70
C HIS A 8 4.78 4.60 2.78
N SER A 9 3.85 5.04 1.93
CA SER A 9 3.06 6.24 2.23
C SER A 9 1.96 5.85 3.22
N THR A 10 2.10 6.27 4.47
CA THR A 10 1.11 5.95 5.52
C THR A 10 -0.19 6.72 5.33
N THR A 11 -0.18 7.78 4.52
CA THR A 11 -1.35 8.50 4.01
C THR A 11 -2.37 7.61 3.33
N LYS A 12 -1.94 6.51 2.70
CA LYS A 12 -2.79 5.68 1.83
C LYS A 12 -3.47 4.59 2.63
N TYR A 13 -3.26 3.33 2.27
CA TYR A 13 -4.02 2.22 2.86
C TYR A 13 -3.75 2.01 4.35
N LEU A 14 -2.53 2.28 4.84
CA LEU A 14 -2.19 2.11 6.26
C LEU A 14 -3.02 3.03 7.15
N GLY A 15 -3.05 4.33 6.85
CA GLY A 15 -3.94 5.29 7.50
C GLY A 15 -5.40 5.01 7.16
N GLY A 16 -5.74 4.93 5.88
CA GLY A 16 -7.02 4.42 5.38
C GLY A 16 -8.24 5.31 5.61
N HIS A 17 -8.07 6.49 6.20
CA HIS A 17 -9.17 7.41 6.59
C HIS A 17 -9.03 8.81 5.99
N SER A 18 -8.06 9.03 5.09
CA SER A 18 -7.86 10.28 4.34
C SER A 18 -7.67 11.53 5.23
N ASP A 19 -7.17 11.35 6.45
CA ASP A 19 -7.08 12.36 7.51
C ASP A 19 -5.65 12.60 8.03
N ILE A 20 -4.65 11.89 7.50
CA ILE A 20 -3.24 12.03 7.87
C ILE A 20 -2.30 12.06 6.67
N LEU A 21 -1.16 12.72 6.83
CA LEU A 21 -0.02 12.62 5.93
C LEU A 21 1.18 11.99 6.65
N GLY A 22 1.90 11.09 5.99
CA GLY A 22 3.09 10.49 6.57
C GLY A 22 3.75 9.41 5.72
N GLY A 23 4.87 8.91 6.24
CA GLY A 23 5.64 7.83 5.64
C GLY A 23 6.23 6.90 6.69
N ALA A 24 6.49 5.67 6.29
CA ALA A 24 7.20 4.67 7.08
C ALA A 24 8.29 4.02 6.23
N VAL A 25 9.45 3.78 6.84
CA VAL A 25 10.56 3.02 6.23
C VAL A 25 10.81 1.82 7.13
N VAL A 26 10.76 0.63 6.56
CA VAL A 26 10.90 -0.65 7.25
C VAL A 26 12.10 -1.40 6.68
N GLY A 27 12.94 -1.96 7.54
CA GLY A 27 14.15 -2.69 7.16
C GLY A 27 14.87 -3.26 8.37
N SER A 28 16.11 -3.71 8.16
CA SER A 28 16.96 -4.21 9.26
C SER A 28 17.27 -3.10 10.27
N LYS A 29 17.52 -3.49 11.53
CA LYS A 29 17.88 -2.57 12.60
C LYS A 29 19.06 -1.66 12.21
N ASP A 30 20.08 -2.24 11.59
CA ASP A 30 21.31 -1.52 11.22
C ASP A 30 21.06 -0.48 10.12
N LEU A 31 20.22 -0.81 9.13
CA LEU A 31 19.84 0.13 8.08
C LEU A 31 18.95 1.24 8.63
N ILE A 32 17.95 0.90 9.45
CA ILE A 32 17.06 1.89 10.05
C ILE A 32 17.82 2.82 11.00
N ALA A 33 18.80 2.33 11.76
CA ALA A 33 19.66 3.16 12.61
C ALA A 33 20.42 4.22 11.79
N GLN A 34 20.96 3.84 10.64
CA GLN A 34 21.64 4.77 9.73
C GLN A 34 20.68 5.81 9.13
N ILE A 35 19.47 5.41 8.76
CA ILE A 35 18.44 6.30 8.19
C ILE A 35 17.89 7.26 9.24
N PHE A 36 17.68 6.78 10.48
CA PHE A 36 17.09 7.56 11.56
C PHE A 36 17.87 8.84 11.85
N MET A 37 19.20 8.76 11.87
CA MET A 37 20.04 9.94 12.08
C MET A 37 19.83 11.01 11.00
N ARG A 38 19.67 10.62 9.73
CA ARG A 38 19.34 11.56 8.65
C ARG A 38 17.95 12.15 8.83
N LYS A 39 16.96 11.35 9.21
CA LYS A 39 15.60 11.81 9.51
C LYS A 39 15.58 12.85 10.64
N VAL A 40 16.43 12.68 11.66
CA VAL A 40 16.60 13.68 12.75
C VAL A 40 17.17 14.98 12.19
N HIS A 41 18.23 14.92 11.38
CA HIS A 41 18.85 16.12 10.80
C HIS A 41 17.95 16.88 9.82
N PHE A 42 17.15 16.17 9.01
CA PHE A 42 16.20 16.80 8.07
C PHE A 42 14.89 17.23 8.73
N GLY A 43 14.66 16.91 10.00
CA GLY A 43 13.47 17.37 10.74
C GLY A 43 12.16 16.72 10.31
N ALA A 44 12.19 15.60 9.58
CA ALA A 44 11.00 14.88 9.10
C ALA A 44 10.34 14.06 10.23
N ALA A 45 10.05 14.69 11.37
CA ALA A 45 9.36 14.07 12.49
C ALA A 45 7.85 14.03 12.24
N PRO A 46 7.18 12.89 12.46
CA PRO A 46 5.74 12.83 12.36
C PRO A 46 5.10 13.52 13.57
N ASP A 47 3.96 14.18 13.32
CA ASP A 47 3.11 14.70 14.38
C ASP A 47 2.57 13.55 15.26
N PRO A 48 2.67 13.62 16.60
CA PRO A 48 2.23 12.54 17.48
C PRO A 48 0.76 12.18 17.35
N HIS A 49 -0.11 13.16 17.09
CA HIS A 49 -1.53 12.90 16.88
C HIS A 49 -1.77 12.12 15.58
N SER A 50 -1.04 12.46 14.52
CA SER A 50 -1.04 11.72 13.25
C SER A 50 -0.50 10.29 13.42
N CYS A 51 0.49 10.07 14.30
CA CYS A 51 0.93 8.72 14.66
C CYS A 51 -0.17 7.91 15.36
N TYR A 52 -0.92 8.51 16.29
CA TYR A 52 -2.06 7.87 16.94
C TYR A 52 -3.17 7.53 15.93
N LEU A 53 -3.51 8.45 15.03
CA LEU A 53 -4.51 8.19 13.98
C LEU A 53 -4.07 7.09 13.02
N LEU A 54 -2.78 7.01 12.70
CA LEU A 54 -2.21 5.89 11.94
C LEU A 54 -2.40 4.56 12.69
N GLU A 55 -2.06 4.50 13.97
CA GLU A 55 -2.26 3.29 14.80
C GLU A 55 -3.74 2.88 14.81
N ARG A 56 -4.65 3.84 15.04
CA ARG A 56 -6.10 3.63 14.98
C ARG A 56 -6.52 3.07 13.61
N GLY A 57 -6.03 3.65 12.53
CA GLY A 57 -6.35 3.24 11.17
C GLY A 57 -5.89 1.81 10.86
N MET A 58 -4.71 1.43 11.36
CA MET A 58 -4.15 0.10 11.16
C MET A 58 -4.95 -1.02 11.84
N ARG A 59 -5.71 -0.73 12.90
CA ARG A 59 -6.55 -1.72 13.61
C ARG A 59 -7.67 -2.32 12.76
N THR A 60 -8.00 -1.70 11.62
CA THR A 60 -9.01 -2.21 10.68
C THR A 60 -8.41 -2.52 9.31
N LEU A 61 -7.08 -2.51 9.17
CA LEU A 61 -6.43 -2.74 7.88
C LEU A 61 -6.74 -4.12 7.32
N ASP A 62 -6.76 -5.12 8.19
CA ASP A 62 -7.05 -6.53 7.91
C ASP A 62 -8.47 -6.75 7.35
N VAL A 63 -9.45 -5.97 7.78
CA VAL A 63 -10.82 -6.02 7.23
C VAL A 63 -11.02 -5.09 6.04
N ARG A 64 -10.28 -3.98 5.96
CA ARG A 64 -10.37 -3.03 4.85
C ARG A 64 -9.72 -3.56 3.58
N MET A 65 -8.49 -4.07 3.66
CA MET A 65 -7.72 -4.45 2.47
C MET A 65 -8.38 -5.56 1.64
N PRO A 66 -8.84 -6.69 2.22
CA PRO A 66 -9.54 -7.71 1.44
C PRO A 66 -10.79 -7.17 0.75
N ARG A 67 -11.56 -6.32 1.43
CA ARG A 67 -12.74 -5.68 0.82
C ARG A 67 -12.37 -4.75 -0.32
N ILE A 68 -11.29 -3.97 -0.18
CA ILE A 68 -10.79 -3.09 -1.24
C ILE A 68 -10.36 -3.93 -2.45
N CYS A 69 -9.57 -4.99 -2.24
CA CYS A 69 -9.11 -5.88 -3.30
C CYS A 69 -10.28 -6.57 -4.02
N GLU A 70 -11.26 -7.09 -3.28
CA GLU A 70 -12.45 -7.74 -3.84
C GLU A 70 -13.27 -6.76 -4.69
N ASN A 71 -13.57 -5.58 -4.14
CA ASN A 71 -14.32 -4.56 -4.87
C ASN A 71 -13.57 -4.10 -6.13
N ALA A 72 -12.25 -3.91 -6.05
CA ALA A 72 -11.44 -3.51 -7.20
C ALA A 72 -11.43 -4.58 -8.29
N HIS A 73 -11.31 -5.86 -7.92
CA HIS A 73 -11.36 -6.97 -8.87
C HIS A 73 -12.74 -7.08 -9.55
N GLN A 74 -13.83 -7.00 -8.78
CA GLN A 74 -15.19 -7.01 -9.34
C GLN A 74 -15.40 -5.88 -10.35
N LEU A 75 -14.94 -4.66 -10.01
CA LEU A 75 -14.99 -3.53 -10.93
C LEU A 75 -14.12 -3.78 -12.17
N ALA A 76 -12.90 -4.29 -12.00
CA ALA A 76 -11.99 -4.56 -13.11
C ALA A 76 -12.61 -5.52 -14.13
N VAL A 77 -13.21 -6.64 -13.69
CA VAL A 77 -13.90 -7.61 -14.56
C VAL A 77 -15.10 -6.98 -15.28
N ARG A 78 -15.90 -6.19 -14.56
CA ARG A 78 -17.06 -5.49 -15.15
C ARG A 78 -16.62 -4.46 -16.20
N LEU A 79 -15.54 -3.74 -15.95
CA LEU A 79 -15.01 -2.73 -16.87
C LEU A 79 -14.34 -3.39 -18.08
N GLU A 80 -13.66 -4.52 -17.91
CA GLU A 80 -13.00 -5.24 -19.00
C GLU A 80 -14.00 -5.77 -20.04
N SER A 81 -15.21 -6.13 -19.60
CA SER A 81 -16.29 -6.58 -20.49
C SER A 81 -17.11 -5.44 -21.11
N HIS A 82 -16.82 -4.18 -20.77
CA HIS A 82 -17.66 -3.06 -21.19
C HIS A 82 -17.26 -2.52 -22.57
N ALA A 83 -18.19 -2.52 -23.53
CA ALA A 83 -17.92 -2.16 -24.93
C ALA A 83 -17.33 -0.75 -25.17
N ALA A 84 -17.58 0.19 -24.27
CA ALA A 84 -17.03 1.55 -24.36
C ALA A 84 -15.62 1.70 -23.74
N ILE A 85 -15.04 0.62 -23.20
CA ILE A 85 -13.73 0.64 -22.54
C ILE A 85 -12.74 -0.12 -23.42
N GLU A 86 -11.69 0.57 -23.85
CA GLU A 86 -10.66 -0.01 -24.70
C GLU A 86 -9.77 -0.99 -23.92
N ARG A 87 -9.43 -0.67 -22.68
CA ARG A 87 -8.50 -1.47 -21.86
C ARG A 87 -8.68 -1.22 -20.37
N VAL A 88 -8.49 -2.27 -19.58
CA VAL A 88 -8.41 -2.22 -18.12
C VAL A 88 -7.06 -2.72 -17.66
N TYR A 89 -6.43 -2.00 -16.72
CA TYR A 89 -5.19 -2.41 -16.08
C TYR A 89 -5.47 -2.77 -14.63
N HIS A 90 -5.47 -4.06 -14.33
CA HIS A 90 -5.62 -4.57 -12.97
C HIS A 90 -4.83 -5.86 -12.81
N SER A 91 -3.99 -5.96 -11.78
CA SER A 91 -3.03 -7.05 -11.59
C SER A 91 -3.67 -8.45 -11.48
N LYS A 92 -4.93 -8.52 -11.03
CA LYS A 92 -5.73 -9.76 -10.96
C LYS A 92 -6.48 -10.13 -12.25
N LEU A 93 -6.32 -9.38 -13.34
CA LEU A 93 -6.88 -9.77 -14.66
C LEU A 93 -5.84 -10.54 -15.45
N ALA A 94 -6.23 -11.66 -16.07
CA ALA A 94 -5.35 -12.46 -16.92
C ALA A 94 -4.82 -11.70 -18.14
N SER A 95 -5.50 -10.63 -18.55
CA SER A 95 -5.07 -9.71 -19.60
C SER A 95 -3.90 -8.80 -19.20
N HIS A 96 -3.61 -8.67 -17.89
CA HIS A 96 -2.52 -7.83 -17.41
C HIS A 96 -1.15 -8.47 -17.74
N PRO A 97 -0.18 -7.71 -18.30
CA PRO A 97 1.12 -8.26 -18.71
C PRO A 97 1.87 -8.99 -17.59
N ASP A 98 1.73 -8.50 -16.36
CA ASP A 98 2.39 -9.06 -15.17
C ASP A 98 1.49 -9.99 -14.34
N PHE A 99 0.39 -10.53 -14.90
CA PHE A 99 -0.56 -11.37 -14.16
C PHE A 99 0.11 -12.52 -13.39
N GLU A 100 0.99 -13.29 -14.04
CA GLU A 100 1.69 -14.41 -13.41
C GLU A 100 2.63 -13.97 -12.27
N VAL A 101 3.24 -12.79 -12.41
CA VAL A 101 4.07 -12.21 -11.36
C VAL A 101 3.20 -11.79 -10.20
N ALA A 102 2.10 -11.09 -10.46
CA ALA A 102 1.15 -10.64 -9.46
C ALA A 102 0.57 -11.81 -8.66
N GLU A 103 0.16 -12.90 -9.32
CA GLU A 103 -0.30 -14.12 -8.64
C GLU A 103 0.75 -14.69 -7.68
N ARG A 104 2.03 -14.63 -8.06
CA ARG A 104 3.13 -15.14 -7.23
C ARG A 104 3.45 -14.25 -6.02
N ILE A 105 3.44 -12.92 -6.19
CA ILE A 105 3.95 -12.00 -5.16
C ILE A 105 2.87 -11.19 -4.43
N LEU A 106 1.64 -11.16 -4.95
CA LEU A 106 0.47 -10.44 -4.44
C LEU A 106 -0.80 -11.33 -4.49
N PRO A 107 -0.78 -12.56 -3.92
CA PRO A 107 -1.86 -13.52 -4.10
C PRO A 107 -3.24 -13.02 -3.61
N ASN A 108 -3.25 -12.14 -2.60
CA ASN A 108 -4.45 -11.59 -1.97
C ASN A 108 -4.86 -10.20 -2.50
N GLY A 109 -4.26 -9.77 -3.63
CA GLY A 109 -4.36 -8.41 -4.14
C GLY A 109 -3.17 -7.55 -3.76
#